data_AF-A0A0X8JL86-F1
#
_entry.id   AF-A0A0X8JL86-F1
#
_cell.length_a   1.000
_cell.length_b   1.000
_cell.length_c   1.000
_cell.angle_alpha   90.00
_cell.angle_beta   90.00
_cell.angle_gamma   90.00
#
_symmetry.space_group_name_H-M   'P 1'
#
loop_
_entity.id
_entity.type
_entity.pdbx_description
1 polymer ?
#
loop_
_entity_poly.entity_id
_entity_poly.type
_entity_poly.pdbx_seq_one_letter_code
_entity_poly.pdbx_strand_id
1 'polypeptide(L)'
;MSETPAPYGFPPQRDFASQYRRVFEAAACKTRAELAVALGIRLSAVSDAERRKAVPSDWLITLFEKKRINPEWVRTGLGGRMAWTTDEIGVSPASAAVTSRPATECTTEDLMAEIMRRALKSVGQGLLTL
;
A
#
# COMPACT_ATOMS: atom_id res chain seq x y z
N MET A 1 10.46 -30.80 -8.79
CA MET A 1 10.79 -29.79 -7.76
C MET A 1 9.48 -29.17 -7.30
N SER A 2 8.98 -29.61 -6.14
CA SER A 2 7.79 -29.05 -5.49
C SER A 2 8.31 -28.23 -4.32
N GLU A 3 8.51 -26.92 -4.52
CA GLU A 3 8.92 -26.05 -3.42
C GLU A 3 7.79 -25.95 -2.41
N THR A 4 8.02 -26.47 -1.20
CA THR A 4 7.16 -26.23 -0.05
C THR A 4 7.29 -24.74 0.33
N PRO A 5 6.23 -23.93 0.20
CA PRO A 5 6.32 -22.51 0.50
C PRO A 5 6.62 -22.30 1.98
N ALA A 6 7.51 -21.33 2.28
CA ALA A 6 7.87 -20.98 3.65
C ALA A 6 6.60 -20.68 4.49
N PRO A 7 6.52 -21.16 5.75
CA PRO A 7 5.31 -21.05 6.58
C PRO A 7 4.94 -19.61 6.98
N TYR A 8 5.78 -18.63 6.67
CA TYR A 8 5.57 -17.23 6.96
C TYR A 8 5.51 -16.42 5.66
N GLY A 9 4.40 -16.59 4.94
CA GLY A 9 4.05 -15.80 3.76
C GLY A 9 2.65 -16.17 3.28
N PHE A 10 1.82 -15.17 2.97
CA PHE A 10 0.59 -15.45 2.24
C PHE A 10 0.98 -15.82 0.80
N PRO A 11 0.61 -17.02 0.31
CA PRO A 11 0.89 -17.38 -1.07
C PRO A 11 0.21 -16.39 -2.02
N PRO A 12 0.82 -16.04 -3.16
CA PRO A 12 0.22 -15.14 -4.14
C PRO A 12 -1.14 -15.70 -4.60
N GLN A 13 -2.20 -14.94 -4.38
CA GLN A 13 -3.57 -15.31 -4.74
C GLN A 13 -3.86 -14.87 -6.16
N ARG A 14 -3.48 -15.70 -7.14
CA ARG A 14 -3.61 -15.42 -8.58
C ARG A 14 -4.92 -15.92 -9.19
N ASP A 15 -5.82 -16.47 -8.41
CA ASP A 15 -7.13 -16.91 -8.89
C ASP A 15 -8.02 -15.72 -9.28
N PHE A 16 -8.95 -15.96 -10.21
CA PHE A 16 -9.84 -14.91 -10.71
C PHE A 16 -10.68 -14.28 -9.60
N ALA A 17 -11.21 -15.04 -8.65
CA ALA A 17 -12.07 -14.52 -7.59
C ALA A 17 -11.31 -13.51 -6.71
N SER A 18 -10.08 -13.83 -6.34
CA SER A 18 -9.19 -12.95 -5.59
C SER A 18 -8.80 -11.69 -6.37
N GLN A 19 -8.45 -11.84 -7.65
CA GLN A 19 -8.15 -10.70 -8.52
C GLN A 19 -9.36 -9.78 -8.69
N TYR A 20 -10.52 -10.36 -8.97
CA TYR A 20 -11.77 -9.64 -9.17
C TYR A 20 -12.21 -8.91 -7.89
N ARG A 21 -12.08 -9.53 -6.72
CA ARG A 21 -12.30 -8.87 -5.42
C ARG A 21 -11.41 -7.63 -5.25
N ARG A 22 -10.12 -7.74 -5.59
CA ARG A 22 -9.18 -6.61 -5.52
C ARG A 22 -9.49 -5.52 -6.54
N VAL A 23 -10.07 -5.85 -7.70
CA VAL A 23 -10.57 -4.85 -8.66
C VAL A 23 -11.69 -4.01 -8.03
N PHE A 24 -12.66 -4.63 -7.33
CA PHE A 24 -13.71 -3.89 -6.62
C PHE A 24 -13.15 -3.02 -5.50
N GLU A 25 -12.19 -3.56 -4.75
CA GLU A 25 -11.49 -2.83 -3.69
C GLU A 25 -10.69 -1.64 -4.23
N ALA A 26 -9.96 -1.82 -5.33
CA ALA A 26 -9.24 -0.77 -6.03
C ALA A 26 -10.18 0.31 -6.58
N ALA A 27 -11.31 -0.11 -7.17
CA ALA A 27 -12.30 0.79 -7.71
C ALA A 27 -13.11 1.51 -6.61
N ALA A 28 -13.08 1.01 -5.37
CA ALA A 28 -13.94 1.42 -4.26
C ALA A 28 -15.43 1.27 -4.59
N CYS A 29 -15.79 0.17 -5.24
CA CYS A 29 -17.14 -0.15 -5.69
C CYS A 29 -17.66 -1.41 -4.99
N LYS A 30 -18.98 -1.56 -4.95
CA LYS A 30 -19.64 -2.78 -4.45
C LYS A 30 -20.48 -3.46 -5.52
N THR A 31 -20.87 -2.75 -6.57
CA THR A 31 -21.75 -3.27 -7.62
C THR A 31 -21.08 -3.29 -9.00
N ARG A 32 -21.50 -4.23 -9.87
CA ARG A 32 -20.97 -4.34 -11.24
C ARG A 32 -21.22 -3.09 -12.07
N ALA A 33 -22.33 -2.40 -11.80
CA ALA A 33 -22.68 -1.14 -12.45
C ALA A 33 -21.73 -0.02 -12.03
N GLU A 34 -21.46 0.12 -10.72
CA GLU A 34 -20.46 1.09 -10.23
C GLU A 34 -19.08 0.81 -10.81
N LEU A 35 -18.67 -0.47 -10.89
CA LEU A 35 -17.38 -0.84 -11.49
C LEU A 35 -17.31 -0.42 -12.96
N ALA A 36 -18.38 -0.64 -13.73
CA ALA A 36 -18.47 -0.22 -15.12
C ALA A 36 -18.31 1.30 -15.27
N VAL A 37 -18.96 2.08 -14.41
CA VAL A 37 -18.84 3.55 -14.37
C VAL A 37 -17.42 3.99 -13.97
N ALA A 38 -16.85 3.39 -12.92
CA ALA A 38 -15.51 3.73 -12.43
C ALA A 38 -14.42 3.49 -13.50
N LEU A 39 -14.53 2.37 -14.22
CA LEU A 39 -13.63 2.04 -15.33
C LEU A 39 -13.99 2.77 -16.64
N GLY A 40 -15.20 3.32 -16.77
CA GLY A 40 -15.66 3.96 -18.00
C GLY A 40 -15.96 2.96 -19.13
N ILE A 41 -16.41 1.76 -18.79
CA ILE A 41 -16.70 0.67 -19.72
C ILE A 41 -18.19 0.30 -19.68
N ARG A 42 -18.64 -0.46 -20.68
CA ARG A 42 -20.00 -0.99 -20.70
C ARG A 42 -20.17 -2.13 -19.69
N LEU A 43 -21.34 -2.23 -19.05
CA LEU A 43 -21.66 -3.34 -18.13
C LEU A 43 -21.51 -4.73 -18.78
N SER A 44 -21.74 -4.82 -20.10
CA SER A 44 -21.51 -6.04 -20.88
C SER A 44 -20.04 -6.48 -20.87
N ALA A 45 -19.08 -5.54 -20.79
CA ALA A 45 -17.65 -5.86 -20.68
C ALA A 45 -17.32 -6.45 -19.30
N VAL A 46 -17.99 -5.97 -18.24
CA VAL A 46 -17.88 -6.55 -16.90
C VAL A 46 -18.42 -7.98 -16.89
N SER A 47 -19.59 -8.20 -17.51
CA SER A 47 -20.17 -9.55 -17.63
C SER A 47 -19.31 -10.50 -18.46
N ASP A 48 -18.67 -10.01 -19.54
CA ASP A 48 -17.78 -10.83 -20.36
C ASP A 48 -16.51 -11.23 -19.59
N ALA A 49 -15.95 -10.33 -18.78
CA ALA A 49 -14.82 -10.64 -17.89
C ALA A 49 -15.18 -11.70 -16.84
N GLU A 50 -16.38 -11.62 -16.24
CA GLU A 50 -16.90 -12.64 -15.31
C GLU A 50 -17.03 -14.01 -16.00
N ARG A 51 -17.58 -14.04 -17.22
CA ARG A 51 -17.76 -15.27 -18.00
C ARG A 51 -16.43 -15.92 -18.36
N ARG A 52 -15.44 -15.12 -18.76
CA ARG A 52 -14.10 -15.59 -19.12
C ARG A 52 -13.22 -15.89 -17.91
N LYS A 53 -13.65 -15.51 -16.70
CA LYS A 53 -12.88 -15.60 -15.46
C LYS A 53 -11.48 -14.98 -15.61
N ALA A 54 -11.41 -13.83 -16.27
CA ALA A 54 -10.16 -13.14 -16.53
C ALA A 54 -10.34 -11.63 -16.32
N VAL A 55 -9.37 -11.00 -15.63
CA VAL A 55 -9.32 -9.55 -15.48
C VAL A 55 -8.58 -8.95 -16.68
N PRO A 56 -9.22 -8.11 -17.51
CA PRO A 56 -8.55 -7.46 -18.64
C PRO A 56 -7.40 -6.55 -18.21
N SER A 57 -6.31 -6.52 -18.98
CA SER A 57 -5.18 -5.61 -18.73
C SER A 57 -5.60 -4.14 -18.77
N ASP A 58 -6.53 -3.79 -19.66
CA ASP A 58 -7.06 -2.43 -19.80
C ASP A 58 -7.67 -1.90 -18.50
N TRP A 59 -8.27 -2.78 -17.69
CA TRP A 59 -8.81 -2.39 -16.39
C TRP A 59 -7.71 -2.03 -15.41
N LEU A 60 -6.60 -2.79 -15.42
CA LEU A 60 -5.45 -2.52 -14.56
C LEU A 60 -4.78 -1.20 -14.92
N ILE A 61 -4.63 -0.93 -16.21
CA ILE A 61 -4.09 0.35 -16.72
C ILE A 61 -5.00 1.50 -16.29
N THR A 62 -6.30 1.37 -16.49
CA THR A 62 -7.27 2.40 -16.09
C THR A 62 -7.24 2.67 -14.58
N LEU A 63 -7.13 1.62 -13.75
CA LEU A 63 -7.02 1.75 -12.29
C LEU A 63 -5.70 2.42 -11.88
N PHE A 64 -4.60 2.14 -12.58
CA PHE A 64 -3.32 2.80 -12.35
C PHE A 64 -3.37 4.29 -12.73
N GLU A 65 -3.93 4.62 -13.89
CA GLU A 65 -4.03 6.00 -14.36
C GLU A 65 -4.94 6.85 -13.48
N LYS A 66 -6.10 6.33 -13.08
CA LYS A 66 -7.10 7.09 -12.30
C LYS A 66 -6.82 7.12 -10.80
N LYS A 67 -6.27 6.04 -10.24
CA LYS A 67 -6.18 5.83 -8.78
C LYS A 67 -4.78 5.45 -8.29
N ARG A 68 -3.78 5.41 -9.18
CA ARG A 68 -2.40 4.99 -8.87
C ARG A 68 -2.35 3.63 -8.16
N ILE A 69 -3.25 2.71 -8.53
CA ILE A 69 -3.27 1.36 -7.97
C ILE A 69 -2.23 0.50 -8.67
N ASN A 70 -1.43 -0.24 -7.89
CA ASN A 70 -0.43 -1.16 -8.39
C ASN A 70 -1.08 -2.37 -9.09
N PRO A 71 -0.84 -2.59 -10.40
CA PRO A 71 -1.37 -3.74 -11.14
C PRO A 71 -0.95 -5.10 -10.56
N GLU A 72 0.27 -5.20 -10.03
CA GLU A 72 0.78 -6.45 -9.45
C GLU A 72 0.07 -6.81 -8.15
N TRP A 73 -0.32 -5.82 -7.35
CA TRP A 73 -1.16 -6.04 -6.18
C TRP A 73 -2.53 -6.59 -6.59
N VAL A 74 -3.15 -6.07 -7.66
CA VAL A 74 -4.42 -6.60 -8.16
C VAL A 74 -4.27 -8.04 -8.64
N ARG A 75 -3.17 -8.38 -9.33
CA ARG A 75 -2.93 -9.72 -9.88
C ARG A 75 -2.58 -10.77 -8.83
N THR A 76 -1.70 -10.43 -7.89
CA THR A 76 -1.09 -11.41 -6.99
C THR A 76 -1.51 -11.25 -5.53
N GLY A 77 -2.03 -10.07 -5.16
CA GLY A 77 -2.25 -9.69 -3.77
C GLY A 77 -0.96 -9.36 -3.01
N LEU A 78 0.20 -9.41 -3.66
CA LEU A 78 1.50 -9.09 -3.06
C LEU A 78 1.87 -7.63 -3.29
N GLY A 79 2.68 -7.09 -2.37
CA GLY A 79 3.17 -5.71 -2.43
C GLY A 79 2.16 -4.67 -1.95
N GLY A 80 2.54 -3.39 -2.07
CA GLY A 80 1.69 -2.26 -1.70
C GLY A 80 0.58 -2.03 -2.72
N ARG A 81 -0.61 -1.66 -2.23
CA ARG A 81 -1.79 -1.34 -3.06
C ARG A 81 -1.57 -0.13 -3.96
N MET A 82 -0.91 0.90 -3.44
CA MET A 82 -0.62 2.13 -4.15
C MET A 82 0.74 2.03 -4.82
N ALA A 83 0.79 2.35 -6.10
CA ALA A 83 2.02 2.54 -6.83
C ALA A 83 2.46 3.99 -6.60
N TRP A 84 3.49 4.17 -5.77
CA TRP A 84 4.12 5.46 -5.60
C TRP A 84 5.01 5.71 -6.82
N THR A 85 4.56 6.57 -7.73
CA THR A 85 5.44 7.16 -8.73
C THR A 85 6.21 8.27 -8.05
N THR A 86 7.53 8.14 -8.00
CA THR A 86 8.43 9.17 -7.45
C THR A 86 8.52 10.41 -8.35
N ASP A 87 7.42 10.82 -8.99
CA ASP A 87 7.44 11.90 -9.99
C ASP A 87 6.79 13.19 -9.48
N GLU A 88 6.00 13.14 -8.40
CA GLU A 88 5.17 14.27 -7.95
C GLU A 88 5.56 14.89 -6.60
N ILE A 89 6.74 14.53 -6.07
CA ILE A 89 7.39 15.31 -5.03
C ILE A 89 8.84 15.44 -5.48
N GLY A 90 9.32 16.68 -5.66
CA GLY A 90 10.73 17.01 -5.90
C GLY A 90 11.64 16.64 -4.71
N VAL A 91 11.48 15.45 -4.15
CA VAL A 91 12.43 14.80 -3.25
C VAL A 91 13.27 13.91 -4.15
N SER A 92 14.42 14.46 -4.53
CA SER A 92 15.57 13.69 -4.99
C SER A 92 15.71 12.40 -4.15
N PRO A 93 16.04 11.24 -4.76
CA PRO A 93 16.27 9.99 -4.05
C PRO A 93 17.41 10.05 -3.01
N ALA A 94 18.05 11.21 -2.84
CA ALA A 94 18.98 11.50 -1.75
C ALA A 94 18.37 11.44 -0.32
N SER A 95 17.05 11.40 -0.15
CA SER A 95 16.44 11.26 1.19
C SER A 95 16.22 9.80 1.64
N ALA A 96 16.34 8.81 0.74
CA ALA A 96 16.28 7.39 1.10
C ALA A 96 17.57 6.89 1.78
N ALA A 97 18.57 7.76 1.93
CA ALA A 97 19.68 7.55 2.82
C ALA A 97 19.57 8.47 4.05
N VAL A 98 18.52 8.30 4.85
CA VAL A 98 18.78 8.24 6.30
C VAL A 98 19.55 6.93 6.51
N THR A 99 20.82 6.94 6.09
CA THR A 99 21.82 6.27 6.90
C THR A 99 21.69 6.98 8.23
N SER A 100 21.09 6.32 9.22
CA SER A 100 21.39 6.66 10.59
C SER A 100 22.91 6.62 10.65
N ARG A 101 23.56 7.78 10.50
CA ARG A 101 24.93 7.93 10.97
C ARG A 101 24.85 7.39 12.40
N PRO A 102 25.50 6.27 12.76
CA PRO A 102 25.64 5.99 14.16
C PRO A 102 26.38 7.22 14.68
N ALA A 103 25.69 8.06 15.45
CA ALA A 103 26.36 9.07 16.22
C ALA A 103 27.38 8.28 17.04
N THR A 104 28.64 8.46 16.70
CA THR A 104 29.76 7.98 17.47
C THR A 104 29.46 8.31 18.93
N GLU A 105 29.28 7.25 19.72
CA GLU A 105 29.24 7.27 21.18
C GLU A 105 27.98 7.86 21.83
N CYS A 106 26.78 7.49 21.36
CA CYS A 106 25.62 7.51 22.26
C CYS A 106 25.67 6.26 23.15
N THR A 107 26.26 6.40 24.34
CA THR A 107 26.14 5.38 25.38
C THR A 107 24.68 5.26 25.82
N THR A 108 24.31 4.10 26.35
CA THR A 108 22.98 3.86 26.89
C THR A 108 22.58 4.89 27.95
N GLU A 109 23.55 5.43 28.70
CA GLU A 109 23.32 6.50 29.67
C GLU A 109 22.84 7.81 29.04
N ASP A 110 23.41 8.25 27.92
CA ASP A 110 22.95 9.47 27.22
C ASP A 110 21.53 9.33 26.69
N LEU A 111 21.19 8.14 26.17
CA LEU A 111 19.82 7.84 25.75
C LEU A 111 18.85 7.86 26.95
N MET A 112 19.24 7.24 28.06
CA MET A 112 18.43 7.19 29.27
C MET A 112 18.23 8.59 29.87
N ALA A 113 19.28 9.42 29.87
CA ALA A 113 19.21 10.81 30.33
C ALA A 113 18.24 11.64 29.49
N GLU A 114 18.26 11.50 28.17
CA GLU A 114 17.36 12.24 27.28
C GLU A 114 15.90 11.78 27.41
N ILE A 115 15.66 10.47 27.59
CA ILE A 115 14.32 9.93 27.89
C ILE A 115 13.80 10.50 29.21
N MET A 116 14.62 10.47 30.27
CA MET A 116 14.24 11.00 31.59
C MET A 116 13.97 12.51 31.53
N ARG A 117 14.81 13.28 30.81
CA ARG A 117 14.62 14.72 30.61
C ARG A 117 13.27 15.04 29.96
N ARG A 118 12.85 14.28 28.95
CA ARG A 118 11.58 14.48 28.25
C ARG A 118 10.38 14.08 29.09
N ALA A 119 10.49 12.98 29.85
CA ALA A 119 9.43 12.54 30.77
C ALA A 119 9.18 13.58 31.88
N LEU A 120 10.25 14.16 32.45
CA LEU A 120 10.14 15.19 33.48
C LEU A 120 9.63 16.53 32.91
N LYS A 121 10.05 16.91 31.69
CA LYS A 121 9.53 18.11 31.00
C LYS A 121 8.04 17.99 30.66
N SER A 122 7.56 16.77 30.42
CA SER A 122 6.14 16.47 30.21
C SER A 122 5.29 16.62 31.48
N VAL A 123 5.86 16.46 32.68
CA VAL A 123 5.12 16.60 33.94
C VAL A 123 4.99 18.08 34.37
N GLY A 124 5.86 18.96 33.89
CA GLY A 124 5.84 20.39 34.22
C GLY A 124 4.93 21.29 33.36
N GLN A 125 4.31 20.79 32.29
CA GLN A 125 3.42 21.58 31.42
C GLN A 125 1.93 21.29 31.63
N GLY A 126 1.57 20.70 32.78
CA GLY A 126 0.19 20.41 33.17
C GLY A 126 -0.40 21.30 34.28
N LEU A 127 0.30 22.34 34.75
CA LEU A 127 -0.18 23.17 35.86
C LEU A 127 0.06 24.67 35.65
N LEU A 128 -0.45 25.23 34.55
CA LEU A 128 -0.75 26.68 34.43
C LEU A 128 -1.95 26.91 33.49
N THR A 129 -3.04 26.20 33.75
CA THR A 129 -4.35 26.62 33.25
C THR A 129 -5.42 26.29 34.30
N LEU A 130 -5.54 27.17 35.29
CA LEU A 130 -6.77 27.76 35.85
C LEU A 130 -6.44 28.48 37.17
#